data_AF-A0A660NZZ3-F1
#
_entry.id   AF-A0A660NZZ3-F1
#
_cell.length_a   1.000
_cell.length_b   1.000
_cell.length_c   1.000
_cell.angle_alpha   90.00
_cell.angle_beta   90.00
_cell.angle_gamma   90.00
#
_symmetry.space_group_name_H-M   'P 1'
#
loop_
_entity.id
_entity.type
_entity.pdbx_description
1 polymer ?
#
loop_
_entity_poly.entity_id
_entity_poly.type
_entity_poly.pdbx_seq_one_letter_code
_entity_poly.pdbx_strand_id
1 'polypeptide(L)'
;MKKTLTSLLLMLLLSPVSWAAPVKLSTASQTAKKFLQQYGKQLKGTNAVYAPRMNAQGPNATAPYYVFNAQDGKGFVIVSGDDRTSEILGYSTTTSFDINNMSENIRSFMDGMAQEISLLDKYHVKKTAKVPSKMEARTPVAPLVETLWDQDAPYSDLCPKDPYSTTGENLVTGCVATAMAQAMYKYKWPNEVMNTMNSYSCRVHENEAKYGSNKYKTVSVDGVPAGAKIDWANIETTYSASTSAEKKKAVAELMAYVGRSVKMQYDRAINGGSGTTAYSIAPAFNKYFNYNASFILREDYNLADFETRIYNEVAAGRPVVFCGQSTGGGHCFVLDGYDGKG
;
A
#
# COMPACT_ATOMS: atom_id res chain seq x y z
N MET A 1 76.08 0.31 -34.05
CA MET A 1 75.15 -0.76 -33.61
C MET A 1 74.01 -0.11 -32.85
N LYS A 2 72.78 -0.22 -33.36
CA LYS A 2 71.62 0.58 -32.95
C LYS A 2 70.99 0.00 -31.67
N LYS A 3 70.75 0.85 -30.67
CA LYS A 3 69.99 0.54 -29.45
C LYS A 3 68.50 0.63 -29.78
N THR A 4 67.77 -0.47 -29.67
CA THR A 4 66.30 -0.47 -29.73
C THR A 4 65.74 -0.48 -28.31
N LEU A 5 65.09 0.64 -27.96
CA LEU A 5 64.37 0.84 -26.71
C LEU A 5 63.00 0.15 -26.84
N THR A 6 62.78 -0.95 -26.13
CA THR A 6 61.45 -1.58 -26.00
C THR A 6 60.61 -0.76 -25.02
N SER A 7 59.65 -0.01 -25.55
CA SER A 7 58.66 0.73 -24.76
C SER A 7 57.55 -0.23 -24.32
N LEU A 8 57.43 -0.44 -23.00
CA LEU A 8 56.38 -1.25 -22.38
C LEU A 8 55.11 -0.39 -22.29
N LEU A 9 54.10 -0.67 -23.11
CA LEU A 9 52.83 0.03 -23.09
C LEU A 9 52.00 -0.47 -21.89
N LEU A 10 52.03 0.28 -20.78
CA LEU A 10 51.24 0.02 -19.59
C LEU A 10 49.77 0.42 -19.86
N MET A 11 48.91 -0.53 -20.23
CA MET A 11 47.46 -0.32 -20.27
C MET A 11 46.93 -0.19 -18.84
N LEU A 12 46.82 1.05 -18.35
CA LEU A 12 46.05 1.40 -17.16
C LEU A 12 44.58 1.05 -17.39
N LEU A 13 44.16 -0.11 -16.88
CA LEU A 13 42.75 -0.46 -16.67
C LEU A 13 42.17 0.50 -15.62
N LEU A 14 41.77 1.68 -16.08
CA LEU A 14 40.89 2.59 -15.33
C LEU A 14 39.58 1.86 -15.12
N SER A 15 39.47 1.18 -13.98
CA SER A 15 38.19 0.69 -13.48
C SER A 15 37.33 1.94 -13.25
N PRO A 16 36.24 2.17 -14.00
CA PRO A 16 35.40 3.31 -13.74
C PRO A 16 34.85 3.14 -12.33
N VAL A 17 35.26 4.03 -11.42
CA VAL A 17 34.59 4.18 -10.13
C VAL A 17 33.19 4.64 -10.49
N SER A 18 32.21 3.74 -10.45
CA SER A 18 30.82 4.09 -10.69
C SER A 18 30.33 4.85 -9.45
N TRP A 19 30.41 6.18 -9.50
CA TRP A 19 29.74 7.02 -8.51
C TRP A 19 28.24 6.77 -8.62
N ALA A 20 27.59 6.54 -7.48
CA ALA A 20 26.14 6.52 -7.41
C ALA A 20 25.60 7.83 -7.99
N ALA A 21 24.60 7.75 -8.86
CA ALA A 21 24.11 8.89 -9.60
C ALA A 21 22.59 8.86 -9.68
N PRO A 22 21.92 10.03 -9.56
CA PRO A 22 20.52 10.16 -9.88
C PRO A 22 20.22 9.57 -11.27
N VAL A 23 19.20 8.72 -11.35
CA VAL A 23 18.68 8.18 -12.59
C VAL A 23 17.87 9.28 -13.28
N LYS A 24 18.28 9.64 -14.49
CA LYS A 24 17.60 10.65 -15.31
C LYS A 24 16.30 10.09 -15.90
N LEU A 25 15.35 10.99 -16.18
CA LEU A 25 14.08 10.64 -16.83
C LEU A 25 14.27 9.80 -18.12
N SER A 26 15.24 10.14 -18.96
CA SER A 26 15.51 9.38 -20.20
C SER A 26 15.94 7.95 -19.94
N THR A 27 16.81 7.73 -18.96
CA THR A 27 17.24 6.40 -18.51
C THR A 27 16.06 5.64 -17.91
N ALA A 28 15.29 6.27 -17.02
CA ALA A 28 14.12 5.65 -16.41
C ALA A 28 13.05 5.25 -17.44
N SER A 29 12.83 6.09 -18.46
CA SER A 29 11.94 5.81 -19.58
C SER A 29 12.39 4.60 -20.41
N GLN A 30 13.70 4.47 -20.65
CA GLN A 30 14.26 3.31 -21.34
C GLN A 30 14.12 2.03 -20.52
N THR A 31 14.36 2.10 -19.21
CA THR A 31 14.10 1.01 -18.26
C THR A 31 12.63 0.60 -18.27
N ALA A 32 11.71 1.55 -18.16
CA ALA A 32 10.27 1.30 -18.21
C ALA A 32 9.86 0.61 -19.51
N LYS A 33 10.36 1.09 -20.65
CA LYS A 33 10.12 0.47 -21.96
C LYS A 33 10.59 -0.99 -21.99
N LYS A 34 11.82 -1.26 -21.57
CA LYS A 34 12.38 -2.62 -21.54
C LYS A 34 11.58 -3.54 -20.61
N PHE A 35 11.19 -3.05 -19.43
CA PHE A 35 10.40 -3.82 -18.48
C PHE A 35 9.02 -4.19 -19.04
N LEU A 36 8.27 -3.21 -19.58
CA LEU A 36 6.95 -3.45 -20.16
C LEU A 36 6.99 -4.40 -21.35
N GLN A 37 8.05 -4.37 -22.16
CA GLN A 37 8.24 -5.27 -23.29
C GLN A 37 8.31 -6.75 -22.86
N GLN A 38 8.80 -7.05 -21.66
CA GLN A 38 8.81 -8.42 -21.12
C GLN A 38 7.39 -8.98 -20.90
N TYR A 39 6.40 -8.10 -20.78
CA TYR A 39 4.98 -8.44 -20.65
C TYR A 39 4.19 -8.20 -21.94
N GLY A 40 4.87 -8.04 -23.08
CA GLY A 40 4.24 -7.76 -24.37
C GLY A 40 3.60 -6.37 -24.48
N LYS A 41 3.96 -5.44 -23.59
CA LYS A 41 3.38 -4.10 -23.51
C LYS A 41 4.29 -3.03 -24.11
N GLN A 42 3.66 -1.99 -24.64
CA GLN A 42 4.36 -0.80 -25.14
C GLN A 42 4.18 0.37 -24.17
N LEU A 43 5.20 1.21 -24.06
CA LEU A 43 5.16 2.43 -23.24
C LEU A 43 4.24 3.48 -23.90
N LYS A 44 3.38 4.17 -23.11
CA LYS A 44 2.44 5.18 -23.63
C LYS A 44 3.12 6.45 -24.17
N GLY A 45 4.35 6.71 -23.75
CA GLY A 45 5.15 7.87 -24.13
C GLY A 45 6.44 7.93 -23.34
N THR A 46 7.38 8.78 -23.75
CA THR A 46 8.71 8.84 -23.10
C THR A 46 8.73 9.66 -21.81
N ASN A 47 7.73 10.54 -21.60
CA ASN A 47 7.59 11.31 -20.38
C ASN A 47 6.90 10.47 -19.29
N ALA A 48 7.32 10.66 -18.05
CA ALA A 48 6.64 10.07 -16.91
C ALA A 48 5.25 10.68 -16.74
N VAL A 49 4.27 9.86 -16.37
CA VAL A 49 2.93 10.36 -15.97
C VAL A 49 2.96 10.95 -14.56
N TYR A 50 3.97 10.60 -13.77
CA TYR A 50 4.20 11.15 -12.44
C TYR A 50 5.67 11.06 -12.04
N ALA A 51 6.15 12.09 -11.36
CA ALA A 51 7.45 12.17 -10.70
C ALA A 51 7.31 13.10 -9.49
N PRO A 52 7.45 12.62 -8.24
CA PRO A 52 7.24 13.43 -7.06
C PRO A 52 8.28 14.55 -6.96
N ARG A 53 7.86 15.71 -6.46
CA ARG A 53 8.71 16.89 -6.20
C ARG A 53 9.42 17.47 -7.44
N MET A 54 8.76 17.49 -8.60
CA MET A 54 9.30 18.13 -9.81
C MET A 54 8.45 19.30 -10.33
N ASN A 55 9.12 20.45 -10.51
CA ASN A 55 8.94 21.35 -11.66
C ASN A 55 9.89 20.95 -12.83
N ALA A 56 10.62 19.83 -12.72
CA ALA A 56 11.68 19.50 -13.66
C ALA A 56 11.11 18.87 -14.93
N GLN A 57 11.16 19.64 -16.02
CA GLN A 57 10.81 19.19 -17.35
C GLN A 57 12.08 18.82 -18.14
N GLY A 58 11.99 17.78 -18.97
CA GLY A 58 13.04 17.41 -19.93
C GLY A 58 13.88 16.19 -19.54
N PRO A 59 14.68 15.67 -20.50
CA PRO A 59 15.30 14.34 -20.41
C PRO A 59 16.37 14.18 -19.32
N ASN A 60 16.92 15.31 -18.82
CA ASN A 60 17.93 15.31 -17.75
C ASN A 60 17.33 15.52 -16.35
N ALA A 61 16.02 15.65 -16.23
CA ALA A 61 15.34 15.85 -14.95
C ALA A 61 15.53 14.63 -14.02
N THR A 62 15.77 14.87 -12.73
CA THR A 62 15.99 13.86 -11.67
C THR A 62 14.90 13.93 -10.59
N ALA A 63 14.24 12.80 -10.28
CA ALA A 63 13.20 12.68 -9.24
C ALA A 63 13.53 11.48 -8.36
N PRO A 64 12.91 11.33 -7.17
CA PRO A 64 13.01 10.11 -6.40
C PRO A 64 12.58 8.85 -7.17
N TYR A 65 11.55 8.95 -8.01
CA TYR A 65 11.13 7.88 -8.93
C TYR A 65 10.28 8.44 -10.07
N TYR A 66 9.96 7.59 -11.03
CA TYR A 66 9.16 7.91 -12.20
C TYR A 66 8.09 6.85 -12.42
N VAL A 67 6.87 7.26 -12.73
CA VAL A 67 5.79 6.34 -13.11
C VAL A 67 5.50 6.46 -14.59
N PHE A 68 5.37 5.33 -15.26
CA PHE A 68 5.00 5.27 -16.67
C PHE A 68 3.86 4.29 -16.90
N ASN A 69 2.89 4.70 -17.72
CA ASN A 69 1.77 3.84 -18.13
C ASN A 69 2.09 3.08 -19.43
N ALA A 70 1.48 1.90 -19.57
CA ALA A 70 1.40 1.18 -20.82
C ALA A 70 0.42 1.86 -21.80
N GLN A 71 0.71 1.76 -23.10
CA GLN A 71 -0.06 2.38 -24.19
C GLN A 71 -1.50 1.85 -24.27
N ASP A 72 -1.70 0.58 -23.92
CA ASP A 72 -3.01 -0.10 -23.92
C ASP A 72 -3.90 0.29 -22.72
N GLY A 73 -3.41 1.15 -21.81
CA GLY A 73 -4.10 1.53 -20.58
C GLY A 73 -4.16 0.42 -19.53
N LYS A 74 -3.48 -0.71 -19.74
CA LYS A 74 -3.48 -1.88 -18.86
C LYS A 74 -2.08 -2.14 -18.35
N GLY A 75 -1.55 -1.25 -17.54
CA GLY A 75 -0.29 -1.47 -16.88
C GLY A 75 0.43 -0.19 -16.56
N PHE A 76 1.28 -0.25 -15.54
CA PHE A 76 2.22 0.80 -15.21
C PHE A 76 3.48 0.20 -14.61
N VAL A 77 4.54 1.00 -14.58
CA VAL A 77 5.79 0.67 -13.90
C VAL A 77 6.31 1.90 -13.17
N ILE A 78 6.76 1.70 -11.94
CA ILE A 78 7.45 2.69 -11.10
C ILE A 78 8.93 2.36 -11.18
N VAL A 79 9.70 3.24 -11.79
CA VAL A 79 11.15 3.11 -11.98
C VAL A 79 11.85 4.00 -10.98
N SER A 80 12.88 3.48 -10.31
CA SER A 80 13.63 4.27 -9.36
C SER A 80 14.39 5.42 -10.02
N GLY A 81 14.46 6.52 -9.28
CA GLY A 81 15.25 7.68 -9.59
C GLY A 81 16.68 7.65 -9.04
N ASP A 82 17.09 6.56 -8.40
CA ASP A 82 18.42 6.42 -7.80
C ASP A 82 19.00 5.01 -7.98
N ASP A 83 20.24 4.93 -8.46
CA ASP A 83 20.89 3.67 -8.83
C ASP A 83 21.45 2.86 -7.64
N ARG A 84 21.26 3.35 -6.41
CA ARG A 84 21.51 2.62 -5.15
C ARG A 84 20.33 1.74 -4.73
N THR A 85 19.18 1.87 -5.37
CA THR A 85 17.96 1.12 -5.05
C THR A 85 17.62 0.09 -6.14
N SER A 86 16.54 -0.68 -5.93
CA SER A 86 15.97 -1.52 -6.98
C SER A 86 15.55 -0.68 -8.18
N GLU A 87 15.87 -1.15 -9.38
CA GLU A 87 15.57 -0.42 -10.62
C GLU A 87 14.06 -0.29 -10.85
N ILE A 88 13.29 -1.32 -10.50
CA ILE A 88 11.83 -1.33 -10.52
C ILE A 88 11.35 -1.35 -9.07
N LEU A 89 10.53 -0.37 -8.70
CA LEU A 89 9.99 -0.20 -7.34
C LEU A 89 8.56 -0.75 -7.19
N GLY A 90 7.87 -0.95 -8.31
CA GLY A 90 6.52 -1.49 -8.35
C GLY A 90 5.95 -1.44 -9.75
N TYR A 91 4.95 -2.28 -10.04
CA TYR A 91 4.32 -2.32 -11.35
C TYR A 91 2.92 -2.94 -11.28
N SER A 92 2.15 -2.75 -12.34
CA SER A 92 0.93 -3.51 -12.64
C SER A 92 0.93 -3.89 -14.13
N THR A 93 0.41 -5.06 -14.46
CA THR A 93 0.24 -5.51 -15.85
C THR A 93 -1.21 -5.43 -16.33
N THR A 94 -2.12 -4.98 -15.47
CA THR A 94 -3.57 -5.02 -15.73
C THR A 94 -4.26 -3.67 -15.56
N THR A 95 -3.68 -2.76 -14.78
CA THR A 95 -4.25 -1.44 -14.47
C THR A 95 -3.28 -0.32 -14.78
N SER A 96 -3.79 0.85 -15.16
CA SER A 96 -2.99 2.06 -15.31
C SER A 96 -2.87 2.83 -14.00
N PHE A 97 -1.80 3.60 -13.87
CA PHE A 97 -1.63 4.56 -12.80
C PHE A 97 -2.34 5.88 -13.13
N ASP A 98 -3.11 6.40 -12.18
CA ASP A 98 -3.73 7.73 -12.24
C ASP A 98 -3.46 8.49 -10.94
N ILE A 99 -2.66 9.55 -11.03
CA ILE A 99 -2.29 10.39 -9.89
C ILE A 99 -3.46 11.20 -9.33
N ASN A 100 -4.44 11.53 -10.18
CA ASN A 100 -5.59 12.33 -9.77
C ASN A 100 -6.56 11.48 -8.95
N ASN A 101 -6.65 10.18 -9.25
CA ASN A 101 -7.55 9.23 -8.61
C ASN A 101 -6.82 8.22 -7.70
N MET A 102 -5.85 8.68 -6.92
CA MET A 102 -5.11 7.83 -5.99
C MET A 102 -5.73 7.85 -4.59
N SER A 103 -5.90 6.67 -3.98
CA SER A 103 -6.29 6.58 -2.58
C SER A 103 -5.21 7.15 -1.67
N GLU A 104 -5.61 7.68 -0.52
CA GLU A 104 -4.69 8.29 0.45
C GLU A 104 -3.58 7.32 0.90
N ASN A 105 -3.94 6.04 1.07
CA ASN A 105 -3.01 4.96 1.41
C ASN A 105 -1.87 4.83 0.38
N ILE A 106 -2.18 4.89 -0.92
CA ILE A 106 -1.17 4.79 -1.97
C ILE A 106 -0.35 6.10 -2.04
N ARG A 107 -0.98 7.27 -1.86
CA ARG A 107 -0.26 8.55 -1.80
C ARG A 107 0.80 8.53 -0.71
N SER A 108 0.41 8.11 0.50
CA SER A 108 1.31 8.03 1.64
C SER A 108 2.45 7.01 1.44
N PHE A 109 2.17 5.84 0.86
CA PHE A 109 3.19 4.86 0.51
C PHE A 109 4.20 5.43 -0.51
N MET A 110 3.69 6.13 -1.52
CA MET A 110 4.49 6.77 -2.56
C MET A 110 5.30 7.97 -2.06
N ASP A 111 4.78 8.72 -1.09
CA ASP A 111 5.50 9.81 -0.41
C ASP A 111 6.60 9.25 0.51
N GLY A 112 6.32 8.17 1.24
CA GLY A 112 7.30 7.44 2.05
C GLY A 112 8.46 6.93 1.19
N MET A 113 8.15 6.30 0.06
CA MET A 113 9.16 5.86 -0.92
C MET A 113 10.01 7.03 -1.43
N ALA A 114 9.39 8.17 -1.77
CA ALA A 114 10.13 9.36 -2.20
C ALA A 114 11.04 9.91 -1.08
N GLN A 115 10.57 9.87 0.16
CA GLN A 115 11.33 10.28 1.33
C GLN A 115 12.53 9.36 1.56
N GLU A 116 12.36 8.04 1.54
CA GLU A 116 13.47 7.08 1.70
C GLU A 116 14.56 7.28 0.65
N ILE A 117 14.19 7.45 -0.62
CA ILE A 117 15.15 7.70 -1.69
C ILE A 117 15.90 9.02 -1.47
N SER A 118 15.21 10.07 -1.00
CA SER A 118 15.85 11.35 -0.68
C SER A 118 16.82 11.29 0.51
N LEU A 119 16.68 10.28 1.38
CA LEU A 119 17.53 10.10 2.56
C LEU A 119 18.82 9.33 2.26
N LEU A 120 18.97 8.74 1.08
CA LEU A 120 20.16 7.97 0.69
C LEU A 120 21.44 8.81 0.77
N ASP A 121 21.38 10.08 0.35
CA ASP A 121 22.51 11.00 0.44
C ASP A 121 22.83 11.38 1.88
N LYS A 122 21.79 11.67 2.67
CA LYS A 122 21.92 12.03 4.10
C LYS A 122 22.61 10.94 4.90
N TYR A 123 22.30 9.68 4.63
CA TYR A 123 22.88 8.54 5.33
C TYR A 123 24.09 7.93 4.62
N HIS A 124 24.59 8.60 3.57
CA HIS A 124 25.74 8.14 2.79
C HIS A 124 25.64 6.68 2.36
N VAL A 125 24.42 6.27 1.97
CA VAL A 125 24.16 4.91 1.50
C VAL A 125 25.02 4.69 0.27
N LYS A 126 25.92 3.70 0.36
CA LYS A 126 26.78 3.32 -0.74
C LYS A 126 26.00 2.42 -1.67
N LYS A 127 26.26 2.57 -2.98
CA LYS A 127 25.87 1.55 -3.94
C LYS A 127 26.63 0.28 -3.57
N THR A 128 25.96 -0.63 -2.87
CA THR A 128 26.46 -1.98 -2.75
C THR A 128 26.42 -2.57 -4.16
N ALA A 129 27.46 -3.32 -4.53
CA ALA A 129 27.32 -4.19 -5.69
C ALA A 129 26.00 -4.94 -5.47
N LYS A 130 25.16 -5.05 -6.51
CA LYS A 130 24.07 -6.02 -6.55
C LYS A 130 24.74 -7.40 -6.36
N VAL A 131 25.11 -7.76 -5.13
CA VAL A 131 24.98 -9.12 -4.68
C VAL A 131 23.51 -9.31 -4.94
N PRO A 132 23.11 -10.11 -5.94
CA PRO A 132 21.74 -10.56 -5.93
C PRO A 132 21.63 -11.11 -4.52
N SER A 133 20.77 -10.55 -3.68
CA SER A 133 20.23 -11.45 -2.69
C SER A 133 19.77 -12.59 -3.60
N LYS A 134 20.39 -13.76 -3.45
CA LYS A 134 19.61 -14.95 -3.70
C LYS A 134 18.52 -14.87 -2.63
N MET A 135 17.56 -13.94 -2.77
CA MET A 135 16.18 -14.30 -2.61
C MET A 135 16.09 -15.47 -3.56
N GLU A 136 16.23 -16.67 -2.98
CA GLU A 136 16.00 -17.89 -3.72
C GLU A 136 14.71 -17.65 -4.49
N ALA A 137 14.75 -17.83 -5.80
CA ALA A 137 13.61 -17.56 -6.66
C ALA A 137 12.39 -18.22 -6.01
N ARG A 138 11.49 -17.41 -5.44
CA ARG A 138 10.35 -17.94 -4.70
C ARG A 138 9.31 -18.33 -5.72
N THR A 139 8.63 -19.46 -5.50
CA THR A 139 7.50 -19.83 -6.34
C THR A 139 6.44 -18.74 -6.23
N PRO A 140 6.06 -18.06 -7.33
CA PRO A 140 5.11 -16.96 -7.28
C PRO A 140 3.77 -17.39 -6.68
N VAL A 141 3.17 -16.50 -5.90
CA VAL A 141 1.83 -16.69 -5.34
C VAL A 141 0.91 -15.65 -5.95
N ALA A 142 -0.11 -16.11 -6.67
CA ALA A 142 -1.14 -15.24 -7.23
C ALA A 142 -1.91 -14.53 -6.10
N PRO A 143 -2.49 -13.34 -6.37
CA PRO A 143 -3.32 -12.62 -5.41
C PRO A 143 -4.34 -13.53 -4.71
N LEU A 144 -4.26 -13.58 -3.39
CA LEU A 144 -5.10 -14.42 -2.56
C LEU A 144 -6.48 -13.80 -2.39
N VAL A 145 -6.59 -12.47 -2.31
CA VAL A 145 -7.87 -11.77 -2.13
C VAL A 145 -8.43 -11.31 -3.47
N GLU A 146 -9.74 -11.48 -3.66
CA GLU A 146 -10.43 -11.15 -4.92
C GLU A 146 -11.22 -9.85 -4.83
N THR A 147 -11.37 -9.32 -3.61
CA THR A 147 -12.18 -8.15 -3.30
C THR A 147 -11.50 -6.87 -3.81
N LEU A 148 -12.29 -5.97 -4.40
CA LEU A 148 -11.87 -4.61 -4.75
C LEU A 148 -12.72 -3.63 -3.93
N TRP A 149 -12.53 -3.67 -2.62
CA TRP A 149 -13.34 -2.90 -1.68
C TRP A 149 -12.76 -1.52 -1.40
N ASP A 150 -13.64 -0.61 -0.99
CA ASP A 150 -13.33 0.77 -0.68
C ASP A 150 -13.79 1.11 0.75
N GLN A 151 -13.58 2.35 1.17
CA GLN A 151 -13.97 2.87 2.48
C GLN A 151 -15.25 3.69 2.48
N ASP A 152 -15.71 4.11 1.30
CA ASP A 152 -16.94 4.88 1.09
C ASP A 152 -18.17 3.97 0.93
N ALA A 153 -19.34 4.55 0.64
CA ALA A 153 -20.55 3.78 0.38
C ALA A 153 -20.34 2.78 -0.78
N PRO A 154 -20.86 1.54 -0.68
CA PRO A 154 -21.77 1.05 0.35
C PRO A 154 -21.08 0.52 1.62
N TYR A 155 -19.75 0.42 1.63
CA TYR A 155 -18.98 -0.17 2.72
C TYR A 155 -19.17 0.57 4.04
N SER A 156 -19.35 1.90 3.98
CA SER A 156 -19.57 2.77 5.14
C SER A 156 -21.02 3.00 5.54
N ASP A 157 -22.01 2.37 4.90
CA ASP A 157 -23.44 2.69 5.12
C ASP A 157 -23.89 2.52 6.59
N LEU A 158 -23.19 1.69 7.37
CA LEU A 158 -23.44 1.44 8.80
C LEU A 158 -22.37 2.02 9.75
N CYS A 159 -21.48 2.87 9.24
CA CYS A 159 -20.60 3.69 10.06
C CYS A 159 -21.37 4.88 10.68
N PRO A 160 -20.86 5.54 11.75
CA PRO A 160 -21.53 6.70 12.33
C PRO A 160 -21.76 7.81 11.29
N LYS A 161 -22.84 8.58 11.46
CA LYS A 161 -23.11 9.77 10.64
C LYS A 161 -22.07 10.87 10.93
N ASP A 162 -21.61 11.56 9.89
CA ASP A 162 -20.79 12.76 10.07
C ASP A 162 -21.65 13.86 10.72
N PRO A 163 -21.35 14.27 11.97
CA PRO A 163 -22.16 15.25 12.68
C PRO A 163 -21.97 16.69 12.16
N TYR A 164 -21.11 16.89 11.16
CA TYR A 164 -20.90 18.14 10.42
C TYR A 164 -21.40 18.07 8.97
N SER A 165 -21.84 16.91 8.49
CA SER A 165 -22.41 16.78 7.15
C SER A 165 -23.79 17.43 7.08
N THR A 166 -24.04 18.15 5.99
CA THR A 166 -25.35 18.73 5.67
C THR A 166 -26.22 17.81 4.80
N THR A 167 -25.60 16.78 4.21
CA THR A 167 -26.24 15.78 3.33
C THR A 167 -26.54 14.47 4.07
N GLY A 168 -26.07 14.32 5.32
CA GLY A 168 -26.31 13.14 6.15
C GLY A 168 -25.43 11.94 5.79
N GLU A 169 -24.22 12.21 5.28
CA GLU A 169 -23.23 11.19 4.94
C GLU A 169 -22.74 10.42 6.17
N ASN A 170 -22.33 9.17 5.95
CA ASN A 170 -21.64 8.36 6.95
C ASN A 170 -20.13 8.64 6.89
N LEU A 171 -19.45 8.51 8.02
CA LEU A 171 -17.99 8.52 8.08
C LEU A 171 -17.45 7.25 7.41
N VAL A 172 -16.24 7.32 6.86
CA VAL A 172 -15.61 6.21 6.12
C VAL A 172 -15.28 5.01 7.04
N THR A 173 -15.16 3.81 6.49
CA THR A 173 -14.89 2.58 7.27
C THR A 173 -13.55 2.60 7.99
N GLY A 174 -12.53 3.19 7.38
CA GLY A 174 -11.14 3.15 7.82
C GLY A 174 -10.32 2.06 7.13
N CYS A 175 -9.05 2.36 6.83
CA CYS A 175 -8.16 1.48 6.08
C CYS A 175 -7.93 0.14 6.79
N VAL A 176 -7.83 0.16 8.12
CA VAL A 176 -7.69 -1.06 8.95
C VAL A 176 -8.91 -1.95 8.81
N ALA A 177 -10.13 -1.39 8.90
CA ALA A 177 -11.34 -2.19 8.78
C ALA A 177 -11.46 -2.82 7.39
N THR A 178 -11.15 -2.05 6.35
CA THR A 178 -11.17 -2.54 4.97
C THR A 178 -10.14 -3.64 4.75
N ALA A 179 -8.89 -3.47 5.20
CA ALA A 179 -7.85 -4.49 5.06
C ALA A 179 -8.19 -5.78 5.81
N MET A 180 -8.68 -5.66 7.06
CA MET A 180 -9.11 -6.81 7.85
C MET A 180 -10.28 -7.54 7.20
N ALA A 181 -11.30 -6.81 6.72
CA ALA A 181 -12.48 -7.40 6.09
C ALA A 181 -12.12 -8.16 4.80
N GLN A 182 -11.21 -7.62 3.97
CA GLN A 182 -10.72 -8.31 2.77
C GLN A 182 -9.94 -9.59 3.12
N ALA A 183 -9.10 -9.55 4.16
CA ALA A 183 -8.41 -10.75 4.63
C ALA A 183 -9.39 -11.81 5.17
N MET A 184 -10.47 -11.40 5.85
CA MET A 184 -11.52 -12.32 6.30
C MET A 184 -12.32 -12.92 5.14
N TYR A 185 -12.59 -12.14 4.09
CA TYR A 185 -13.33 -12.60 2.92
C TYR A 185 -12.64 -13.79 2.23
N LYS A 186 -11.30 -13.85 2.26
CA LYS A 186 -10.54 -15.00 1.76
C LYS A 186 -11.05 -16.32 2.33
N TYR A 187 -11.33 -16.34 3.63
CA TYR A 187 -11.75 -17.54 4.34
C TYR A 187 -13.26 -17.65 4.46
N LYS A 188 -14.00 -16.56 4.24
CA LYS A 188 -15.43 -16.43 4.55
C LYS A 188 -15.72 -16.94 5.96
N TRP A 189 -14.91 -16.46 6.91
CA TRP A 189 -14.90 -16.90 8.30
C TRP A 189 -14.79 -15.71 9.25
N PRO A 190 -15.43 -15.76 10.43
CA PRO A 190 -16.40 -16.76 10.91
C PRO A 190 -17.82 -16.46 10.39
N ASN A 191 -18.80 -17.33 10.67
CA ASN A 191 -20.21 -17.06 10.33
C ASN A 191 -20.90 -16.09 11.30
N GLU A 192 -20.26 -15.76 12.43
CA GLU A 192 -20.81 -14.86 13.44
C GLU A 192 -19.71 -14.25 14.33
N VAL A 193 -20.03 -13.13 14.96
CA VAL A 193 -19.19 -12.49 15.97
C VAL A 193 -19.15 -13.36 17.24
N MET A 194 -17.95 -13.70 17.71
CA MET A 194 -17.79 -14.65 18.82
C MET A 194 -18.11 -14.06 20.19
N ASN A 195 -17.79 -12.79 20.39
CA ASN A 195 -17.85 -12.11 21.69
C ASN A 195 -18.51 -10.74 21.55
N THR A 196 -19.29 -10.35 22.56
CA THR A 196 -19.95 -9.04 22.56
C THR A 196 -18.92 -7.91 22.55
N MET A 197 -19.10 -6.97 21.62
CA MET A 197 -18.39 -5.70 21.56
C MET A 197 -19.27 -4.63 22.21
N ASN A 198 -18.79 -4.03 23.30
CA ASN A 198 -19.52 -2.92 23.94
C ASN A 198 -19.52 -1.67 23.04
N SER A 199 -20.58 -0.87 23.14
CA SER A 199 -20.61 0.47 22.57
C SER A 199 -19.48 1.34 23.10
N TYR A 200 -19.16 2.40 22.37
CA TYR A 200 -18.16 3.39 22.76
C TYR A 200 -18.47 4.72 22.07
N SER A 201 -17.69 5.76 22.37
CA SER A 201 -17.77 7.04 21.69
C SER A 201 -16.44 7.42 21.09
N CYS A 202 -16.45 8.14 19.97
CA CYS A 202 -15.27 8.78 19.41
C CYS A 202 -15.52 10.26 19.13
N ARG A 203 -14.43 11.02 18.98
CA ARG A 203 -14.47 12.43 18.59
C ARG A 203 -14.34 12.51 17.08
N VAL A 204 -15.25 13.25 16.44
CA VAL A 204 -15.19 13.60 15.03
C VAL A 204 -14.79 15.06 14.95
N HIS A 205 -13.69 15.38 14.26
CA HIS A 205 -13.19 16.75 14.18
C HIS A 205 -13.80 17.48 12.98
N GLU A 206 -14.07 18.78 13.11
CA GLU A 206 -14.65 19.54 12.00
C GLU A 206 -13.65 19.71 10.86
N ASN A 207 -12.47 20.22 11.15
CA ASN A 207 -11.38 20.41 10.20
C ASN A 207 -10.10 20.69 10.99
N GLU A 208 -9.23 19.70 11.14
CA GLU A 208 -8.02 19.82 11.96
C GLU A 208 -7.01 20.80 11.37
N ALA A 209 -6.89 20.87 10.05
CA ALA A 209 -6.00 21.82 9.39
C ALA A 209 -6.39 23.29 9.66
N LYS A 210 -7.69 23.57 9.85
CA LYS A 210 -8.22 24.92 10.10
C LYS A 210 -8.35 25.27 11.57
N TYR A 211 -8.78 24.32 12.41
CA TYR A 211 -9.17 24.56 13.79
C TYR A 211 -8.30 23.82 14.82
N GLY A 212 -7.33 23.02 14.37
CA GLY A 212 -6.66 22.03 15.20
C GLY A 212 -7.63 20.98 15.75
N SER A 213 -7.15 20.14 16.66
CA SER A 213 -7.95 19.07 17.27
C SER A 213 -8.93 19.55 18.36
N ASN A 214 -9.15 20.87 18.49
CA ASN A 214 -9.99 21.46 19.53
C ASN A 214 -11.47 21.51 19.15
N LYS A 215 -11.81 21.50 17.85
CA LYS A 215 -13.19 21.62 17.37
C LYS A 215 -13.71 20.26 16.92
N TYR A 216 -14.41 19.58 17.83
CA TYR A 216 -14.97 18.24 17.60
C TYR A 216 -16.39 18.09 18.15
N LYS A 217 -17.11 17.09 17.64
CA LYS A 217 -18.35 16.57 18.21
C LYS A 217 -18.12 15.11 18.63
N THR A 218 -18.77 14.70 19.72
CA THR A 218 -18.72 13.30 20.15
C THR A 218 -19.86 12.53 19.50
N VAL A 219 -19.55 11.39 18.89
CA VAL A 219 -20.54 10.47 18.31
C VAL A 219 -20.54 9.15 19.08
N SER A 220 -21.71 8.54 19.20
CA SER A 220 -21.86 7.19 19.76
C SER A 220 -21.65 6.15 18.66
N VAL A 221 -20.94 5.08 19.00
CA VAL A 221 -20.76 3.90 18.16
C VAL A 221 -21.40 2.71 18.87
N ASP A 222 -22.37 2.11 18.21
CA ASP A 222 -23.13 0.99 18.77
C ASP A 222 -22.27 -0.25 18.97
N GLY A 223 -22.64 -1.05 19.97
CA GLY A 223 -22.04 -2.35 20.20
C GLY A 223 -22.41 -3.38 19.13
N VAL A 224 -21.85 -4.57 19.26
CA VAL A 224 -22.21 -5.74 18.45
C VAL A 224 -22.37 -6.93 19.40
N PRO A 225 -23.55 -7.58 19.47
CA PRO A 225 -23.72 -8.73 20.34
C PRO A 225 -22.96 -9.95 19.81
N ALA A 226 -22.53 -10.84 20.71
CA ALA A 226 -22.12 -12.19 20.31
C ALA A 226 -23.25 -12.90 19.54
N GLY A 227 -22.90 -13.68 18.52
CA GLY A 227 -23.84 -14.36 17.63
C GLY A 227 -24.39 -13.48 16.49
N ALA A 228 -24.00 -12.21 16.39
CA ALA A 228 -24.31 -11.38 15.23
C ALA A 228 -23.75 -12.04 13.96
N LYS A 229 -24.63 -12.36 12.99
CA LYS A 229 -24.28 -13.15 11.80
C LYS A 229 -23.47 -12.34 10.80
N ILE A 230 -22.51 -12.99 10.15
CA ILE A 230 -21.79 -12.44 9.00
C ILE A 230 -22.31 -13.17 7.75
N ASP A 231 -23.04 -12.44 6.92
CA ASP A 231 -23.73 -13.00 5.76
C ASP A 231 -22.82 -13.08 4.54
N TRP A 232 -21.87 -14.01 4.56
CA TRP A 232 -20.93 -14.23 3.45
C TRP A 232 -21.60 -14.56 2.11
N ALA A 233 -22.83 -15.08 2.11
CA ALA A 233 -23.55 -15.42 0.89
C ALA A 233 -23.98 -14.17 0.10
N ASN A 234 -24.21 -13.06 0.80
CA ASN A 234 -24.57 -11.77 0.22
C ASN A 234 -23.39 -10.81 0.06
N ILE A 235 -22.16 -11.22 0.39
CA ILE A 235 -20.97 -10.39 0.23
C ILE A 235 -20.28 -10.69 -1.12
N GLU A 236 -20.27 -9.70 -2.00
CA GLU A 236 -19.62 -9.72 -3.32
C GLU A 236 -18.17 -9.19 -3.28
N THR A 237 -17.39 -9.55 -4.30
CA THR A 237 -16.01 -9.06 -4.48
C THR A 237 -15.95 -7.61 -4.95
N THR A 238 -17.00 -7.10 -5.59
CA THR A 238 -17.10 -5.73 -6.10
C THR A 238 -18.52 -5.21 -5.98
N TYR A 239 -18.68 -3.90 -5.79
CA TYR A 239 -19.99 -3.26 -5.68
C TYR A 239 -20.16 -2.16 -6.72
N SER A 240 -21.40 -1.98 -7.18
CA SER A 240 -21.77 -0.89 -8.08
C SER A 240 -23.13 -0.29 -7.71
N ALA A 241 -23.55 0.74 -8.45
CA ALA A 241 -24.86 1.34 -8.27
C ALA A 241 -26.00 0.32 -8.38
N SER A 242 -25.88 -0.69 -9.27
CA SER A 242 -26.90 -1.71 -9.49
C SER A 242 -26.91 -2.85 -8.47
N THR A 243 -25.88 -2.96 -7.59
CA THR A 243 -25.87 -4.00 -6.55
C THR A 243 -27.06 -3.79 -5.59
N SER A 244 -27.76 -4.88 -5.26
CA SER A 244 -28.97 -4.86 -4.43
C SER A 244 -28.70 -4.32 -3.02
N ALA A 245 -29.72 -3.72 -2.40
CA ALA A 245 -29.64 -3.20 -1.04
C ALA A 245 -29.23 -4.26 0.00
N GLU A 246 -29.70 -5.50 -0.15
CA GLU A 246 -29.33 -6.62 0.73
C GLU A 246 -27.82 -6.89 0.75
N LYS A 247 -27.21 -7.01 -0.42
CA LYS A 247 -25.77 -7.22 -0.57
C LYS A 247 -24.94 -6.03 -0.07
N LYS A 248 -25.38 -4.80 -0.38
CA LYS A 248 -24.77 -3.57 0.15
C LYS A 248 -24.79 -3.54 1.67
N LYS A 249 -25.93 -3.93 2.27
CA LYS A 249 -26.07 -4.04 3.72
C LYS A 249 -25.13 -5.10 4.30
N ALA A 250 -25.02 -6.28 3.68
CA ALA A 250 -24.16 -7.36 4.18
C ALA A 250 -22.68 -6.95 4.27
N VAL A 251 -22.15 -6.23 3.27
CA VAL A 251 -20.77 -5.73 3.35
C VAL A 251 -20.62 -4.57 4.34
N ALA A 252 -21.63 -3.69 4.45
CA ALA A 252 -21.63 -2.63 5.45
C ALA A 252 -21.65 -3.19 6.89
N GLU A 253 -22.38 -4.29 7.12
CA GLU A 253 -22.40 -5.01 8.40
C GLU A 253 -21.04 -5.60 8.73
N LEU A 254 -20.40 -6.30 7.78
CA LEU A 254 -19.03 -6.80 7.94
C LEU A 254 -18.08 -5.65 8.31
N MET A 255 -18.07 -4.57 7.52
CA MET A 255 -17.20 -3.41 7.76
C MET A 255 -17.45 -2.76 9.13
N ALA A 256 -18.72 -2.62 9.53
CA ALA A 256 -19.07 -2.09 10.83
C ALA A 256 -18.59 -3.00 11.98
N TYR A 257 -18.76 -4.32 11.86
CA TYR A 257 -18.30 -5.26 12.89
C TYR A 257 -16.78 -5.23 13.03
N VAL A 258 -16.07 -5.23 11.90
CA VAL A 258 -14.61 -5.14 11.89
C VAL A 258 -14.14 -3.80 12.48
N GLY A 259 -14.71 -2.67 12.08
CA GLY A 259 -14.35 -1.35 12.64
C GLY A 259 -14.61 -1.25 14.15
N ARG A 260 -15.76 -1.76 14.63
CA ARG A 260 -16.11 -1.77 16.06
C ARG A 260 -15.20 -2.69 16.88
N SER A 261 -14.72 -3.78 16.29
CA SER A 261 -13.82 -4.74 16.95
C SER A 261 -12.48 -4.11 17.36
N VAL A 262 -12.01 -3.12 16.60
CA VAL A 262 -10.75 -2.39 16.79
C VAL A 262 -10.95 -1.00 17.39
N LYS A 263 -12.14 -0.69 17.91
CA LYS A 263 -12.50 0.61 18.49
C LYS A 263 -12.15 1.78 17.57
N MET A 264 -12.48 1.64 16.29
CA MET A 264 -12.21 2.63 15.24
C MET A 264 -12.56 4.05 15.71
N GLN A 265 -11.61 4.98 15.58
CA GLN A 265 -11.85 6.39 15.74
C GLN A 265 -12.36 6.92 14.39
N TYR A 266 -13.67 7.08 14.28
CA TYR A 266 -14.29 7.57 13.06
C TYR A 266 -14.07 9.07 12.91
N ASP A 267 -13.59 9.49 11.74
CA ASP A 267 -13.40 10.90 11.41
C ASP A 267 -13.63 11.17 9.92
N ARG A 268 -13.69 12.45 9.58
CA ARG A 268 -13.98 12.96 8.24
C ARG A 268 -12.77 12.74 7.33
N ALA A 269 -13.00 12.46 6.05
CA ALA A 269 -11.92 12.31 5.06
C ALA A 269 -10.97 13.52 4.99
N ILE A 270 -11.49 14.74 5.25
CA ILE A 270 -10.66 15.96 5.32
C ILE A 270 -9.61 15.94 6.46
N ASN A 271 -9.79 15.08 7.46
CA ASN A 271 -8.88 14.88 8.58
C ASN A 271 -8.05 13.58 8.44
N GLY A 272 -8.01 12.95 7.25
CA GLY A 272 -7.35 11.65 7.02
C GLY A 272 -8.26 10.43 7.28
N GLY A 273 -9.55 10.66 7.54
CA GLY A 273 -10.55 9.60 7.67
C GLY A 273 -10.49 8.82 8.99
N SER A 274 -11.10 7.64 8.99
CA SER A 274 -11.24 6.80 10.18
C SER A 274 -10.00 5.94 10.43
N GLY A 275 -9.51 5.94 11.67
CA GLY A 275 -8.25 5.29 12.04
C GLY A 275 -8.26 4.55 13.37
N THR A 276 -7.30 3.63 13.55
CA THR A 276 -7.01 2.96 14.81
C THR A 276 -5.55 2.49 14.82
N THR A 277 -5.09 1.97 15.95
CA THR A 277 -3.73 1.45 16.09
C THR A 277 -3.61 0.03 15.54
N ALA A 278 -2.51 -0.27 14.83
CA ALA A 278 -2.27 -1.60 14.25
C ALA A 278 -2.20 -2.72 15.32
N TYR A 279 -1.75 -2.40 16.53
CA TYR A 279 -1.70 -3.32 17.68
C TYR A 279 -3.07 -3.91 18.05
N SER A 280 -4.18 -3.26 17.67
CA SER A 280 -5.52 -3.75 17.96
C SER A 280 -6.00 -4.87 17.02
N ILE A 281 -5.35 -5.06 15.87
CA ILE A 281 -5.80 -5.95 14.79
C ILE A 281 -5.78 -7.42 15.22
N ALA A 282 -4.62 -7.94 15.64
CA ALA A 282 -4.49 -9.33 16.05
C ALA A 282 -5.37 -9.69 17.27
N PRO A 283 -5.43 -8.87 18.34
CA PRO A 283 -6.39 -9.07 19.43
C PRO A 283 -7.84 -9.11 18.96
N ALA A 284 -8.23 -8.26 18.01
CA ALA A 284 -9.60 -8.22 17.48
C ALA A 284 -9.93 -9.48 16.67
N PHE A 285 -9.03 -9.88 15.77
CA PHE A 285 -9.13 -11.14 15.02
C PHE A 285 -9.32 -12.34 15.93
N ASN A 286 -8.50 -12.44 16.98
CA ASN A 286 -8.54 -13.58 17.89
C ASN A 286 -9.80 -13.56 18.77
N LYS A 287 -10.13 -12.40 19.35
CA LYS A 287 -11.20 -12.29 20.34
C LYS A 287 -12.60 -12.32 19.71
N TYR A 288 -12.80 -11.62 18.60
CA TYR A 288 -14.15 -11.41 18.05
C TYR A 288 -14.44 -12.25 16.81
N PHE A 289 -13.39 -12.75 16.14
CA PHE A 289 -13.54 -13.46 14.87
C PHE A 289 -12.91 -14.87 14.86
N ASN A 290 -12.44 -15.37 16.01
CA ASN A 290 -11.88 -16.73 16.17
C ASN A 290 -10.76 -17.08 15.17
N TYR A 291 -9.86 -16.13 14.91
CA TYR A 291 -8.63 -16.39 14.18
C TYR A 291 -7.48 -16.74 15.15
N ASN A 292 -6.37 -17.21 14.58
CA ASN A 292 -5.08 -17.31 15.26
C ASN A 292 -4.09 -16.34 14.60
N ALA A 293 -4.30 -15.05 14.83
CA ALA A 293 -3.50 -13.96 14.31
C ALA A 293 -2.43 -13.53 15.32
N SER A 294 -1.26 -13.17 14.80
CA SER A 294 -0.17 -12.55 15.55
C SER A 294 0.17 -11.18 14.98
N PHE A 295 0.69 -10.29 15.83
CA PHE A 295 1.20 -8.99 15.41
C PHE A 295 2.73 -8.96 15.56
N ILE A 296 3.42 -8.40 14.57
CA ILE A 296 4.87 -8.17 14.61
C ILE A 296 5.17 -6.73 14.16
N LEU A 297 6.22 -6.12 14.71
CA LEU A 297 6.71 -4.82 14.25
C LEU A 297 7.87 -4.99 13.30
N ARG A 298 7.98 -4.09 12.30
CA ARG A 298 9.12 -4.06 11.39
C ARG A 298 10.45 -3.88 12.13
N GLU A 299 10.48 -3.08 13.18
CA GLU A 299 11.71 -2.73 13.93
C GLU A 299 12.26 -3.89 14.77
N ASP A 300 11.46 -4.90 15.08
CA ASP A 300 11.88 -6.07 15.88
C ASP A 300 12.72 -7.07 15.07
N TYR A 301 12.84 -6.88 13.75
CA TYR A 301 13.47 -7.83 12.84
C TYR A 301 14.46 -7.16 11.89
N ASN A 302 15.52 -7.87 11.52
CA ASN A 302 16.28 -7.49 10.33
C ASN A 302 15.42 -7.69 9.07
N LEU A 303 15.86 -7.10 7.94
CA LEU A 303 15.08 -7.13 6.70
C LEU A 303 14.78 -8.55 6.21
N ALA A 304 15.79 -9.43 6.20
CA ALA A 304 15.65 -10.79 5.67
C ALA A 304 14.66 -11.63 6.48
N ASP A 305 14.69 -11.53 7.81
CA ASP A 305 13.76 -12.24 8.69
C ASP A 305 12.34 -11.69 8.57
N PHE A 306 12.20 -10.36 8.47
CA PHE A 306 10.90 -9.72 8.29
C PHE A 306 10.24 -10.14 6.97
N GLU A 307 10.99 -10.07 5.87
CA GLU A 307 10.54 -10.51 4.55
C GLU A 307 10.16 -11.99 4.56
N THR A 308 11.02 -12.85 5.12
CA THR A 308 10.78 -14.30 5.19
C THR A 308 9.48 -14.63 5.91
N ARG A 309 9.15 -13.91 6.99
CA ARG A 309 7.87 -14.07 7.69
C ARG A 309 6.67 -13.74 6.80
N ILE A 310 6.72 -12.60 6.11
CA ILE A 310 5.64 -12.18 5.20
C ILE A 310 5.47 -13.19 4.07
N TYR A 311 6.56 -13.59 3.41
CA TYR A 311 6.51 -14.56 2.32
C TYR A 311 5.96 -15.91 2.78
N ASN A 312 6.33 -16.39 3.98
CA ASN A 312 5.84 -17.66 4.51
C ASN A 312 4.33 -17.63 4.80
N GLU A 313 3.80 -16.50 5.30
CA GLU A 313 2.36 -16.34 5.50
C GLU A 313 1.61 -16.40 4.16
N VAL A 314 2.04 -15.61 3.18
CA VAL A 314 1.41 -15.56 1.86
C VAL A 314 1.55 -16.90 1.12
N ALA A 315 2.73 -17.55 1.18
CA ALA A 315 2.96 -18.88 0.61
C ALA A 315 2.06 -19.96 1.22
N ALA A 316 1.70 -19.82 2.49
CA ALA A 316 0.78 -20.71 3.18
C ALA A 316 -0.70 -20.32 2.97
N GLY A 317 -0.99 -19.44 2.01
CA GLY A 317 -2.35 -19.02 1.67
C GLY A 317 -2.96 -18.03 2.66
N ARG A 318 -2.14 -17.35 3.48
CA ARG A 318 -2.61 -16.41 4.50
C ARG A 318 -2.31 -14.96 4.11
N PRO A 319 -3.32 -14.15 3.75
CA PRO A 319 -3.13 -12.73 3.49
C PRO A 319 -2.62 -12.01 4.74
N VAL A 320 -1.65 -11.11 4.55
CA VAL A 320 -1.06 -10.33 5.64
C VAL A 320 -1.67 -8.93 5.66
N VAL A 321 -2.35 -8.57 6.74
CA VAL A 321 -2.75 -7.19 6.99
C VAL A 321 -1.50 -6.40 7.38
N PHE A 322 -1.09 -5.45 6.52
CA PHE A 322 0.16 -4.72 6.64
C PHE A 322 -0.11 -3.24 6.80
N CYS A 323 0.34 -2.66 7.90
CA CYS A 323 0.16 -1.23 8.14
C CYS A 323 1.50 -0.50 8.23
N GLY A 324 1.51 0.74 7.75
CA GLY A 324 2.63 1.68 7.88
C GLY A 324 2.15 3.01 8.45
N GLN A 325 3.09 3.82 8.92
CA GLN A 325 2.81 5.16 9.42
C GLN A 325 3.75 6.16 8.76
N SER A 326 3.19 7.31 8.38
CA SER A 326 3.94 8.47 7.88
C SER A 326 3.52 9.72 8.65
N THR A 327 4.07 10.87 8.29
CA THR A 327 3.63 12.17 8.84
C THR A 327 2.17 12.49 8.52
N GLY A 328 1.59 11.85 7.49
CA GLY A 328 0.18 12.03 7.11
C GLY A 328 -0.79 11.12 7.86
N GLY A 329 -0.31 10.18 8.69
CA GLY A 329 -1.16 9.24 9.42
C GLY A 329 -0.77 7.78 9.22
N GLY A 330 -1.59 6.88 9.75
CA GLY A 330 -1.44 5.44 9.60
C GLY A 330 -2.25 4.92 8.40
N HIS A 331 -1.67 4.03 7.61
CA HIS A 331 -2.33 3.39 6.47
C HIS A 331 -2.18 1.88 6.57
N CYS A 332 -3.19 1.15 6.11
CA CYS A 332 -3.17 -0.29 6.13
C CYS A 332 -3.65 -0.88 4.79
N PHE A 333 -3.02 -1.98 4.40
CA PHE A 333 -3.21 -2.69 3.13
C PHE A 333 -3.20 -4.20 3.38
N VAL A 334 -3.45 -4.98 2.33
CA VAL A 334 -3.29 -6.45 2.37
C VAL A 334 -2.14 -6.82 1.44
N LEU A 335 -1.18 -7.58 1.95
CA LEU A 335 -0.21 -8.30 1.12
C LEU A 335 -0.76 -9.69 0.88
N ASP A 336 -1.06 -10.00 -0.37
CA ASP A 336 -1.83 -11.18 -0.74
C ASP A 336 -1.18 -11.98 -1.89
N GLY A 337 0.01 -11.63 -2.33
CA GLY A 337 0.71 -12.33 -3.40
C GLY A 337 2.12 -11.79 -3.61
N TYR A 338 2.90 -12.48 -4.43
CA TYR A 338 4.21 -12.02 -4.88
C TYR A 338 4.62 -12.69 -6.20
N ASP A 339 5.38 -11.97 -7.03
CA ASP A 339 5.75 -12.38 -8.39
C ASP A 339 6.99 -13.30 -8.47
N GLY A 340 7.65 -13.53 -7.32
CA GLY A 340 8.84 -14.35 -7.18
C GLY A 340 10.15 -13.68 -7.59
N LYS A 341 10.14 -12.40 -7.98
CA LYS A 341 11.30 -11.67 -8.54
C LYS A 341 11.84 -10.54 -7.67
N GLY A 342 11.32 -10.37 -6.46
CA GLY A 342 11.75 -9.31 -5.56
C GLY A 342 10.54 -8.58 -5.02
#